data_AF-A0A948UZ00-F1
#
_entry.id   AF-A0A948UZ00-F1
#
_cell.length_a   1.000
_cell.length_b   1.000
_cell.length_c   1.000
_cell.angle_alpha   90.00
_cell.angle_beta   90.00
_cell.angle_gamma   90.00
#
_symmetry.space_group_name_H-M   'P 1'
#
loop_
_entity.id
_entity.type
_entity.pdbx_description
1 polymer ?
#
loop_
_entity_poly.entity_id
_entity_poly.type
_entity_poly.pdbx_seq_one_letter_code
_entity_poly.pdbx_strand_id
1 'polypeptide(L)'
;MKRPIRVGGVALAAAAGLSVGGCFGTPDYGPVGLGGSPYGYSDMTIEGGHSIRVTLPGSTRDPQLAYVYWNRRAEEICGGAILRKQIHTAQQQVWDYNRLHGVTGDYVLEGYVWCAAPAGAEPALAVPAPAAS
;
A
#
# COMPACT_ATOMS: atom_id res chain seq x y z
N MET A 1 -30.69 65.29 -13.27
CA MET A 1 -31.16 64.59 -12.05
C MET A 1 -32.33 63.68 -12.39
N LYS A 2 -32.19 62.36 -12.24
CA LYS A 2 -33.28 61.36 -12.08
C LYS A 2 -32.65 60.06 -11.56
N ARG A 3 -33.21 59.54 -10.47
CA ARG A 3 -32.61 58.58 -9.52
C ARG A 3 -32.76 57.12 -9.98
N PRO A 4 -31.85 56.21 -9.54
CA PRO A 4 -31.94 54.78 -9.85
C PRO A 4 -33.02 54.09 -9.01
N ILE A 5 -33.79 53.20 -9.64
CA ILE A 5 -34.76 52.33 -8.95
C ILE A 5 -34.04 51.03 -8.59
N ARG A 6 -33.94 50.76 -7.28
CA ARG A 6 -33.62 49.44 -6.72
C ARG A 6 -34.92 48.67 -6.52
N VAL A 7 -34.99 47.45 -7.06
CA VAL A 7 -35.92 46.37 -6.70
C VAL A 7 -35.05 45.11 -6.75
N GLY A 8 -34.96 44.20 -5.78
CA GLY A 8 -35.82 43.98 -4.62
C GLY A 8 -36.41 42.57 -4.65
N GLY A 9 -35.56 41.54 -4.51
CA GLY A 9 -35.89 40.33 -3.73
C GLY A 9 -36.51 39.08 -4.43
N VAL A 10 -36.01 37.94 -3.94
CA VAL A 10 -36.66 36.62 -3.73
C VAL A 10 -36.49 35.52 -4.80
N ALA A 11 -35.46 34.69 -4.55
CA ALA A 11 -35.45 33.22 -4.41
C ALA A 11 -36.20 32.31 -5.42
N LEU A 12 -35.52 31.28 -5.95
CA LEU A 12 -35.58 29.89 -5.48
C LEU A 12 -34.69 28.97 -6.36
N ALA A 13 -34.35 27.82 -5.80
CA ALA A 13 -33.35 26.86 -6.24
C ALA A 13 -33.65 26.06 -7.53
N ALA A 14 -32.59 25.68 -8.25
CA ALA A 14 -32.44 24.43 -9.01
C ALA A 14 -31.02 24.39 -9.58
N ALA A 15 -30.22 23.33 -9.52
CA ALA A 15 -30.33 22.03 -8.91
C ALA A 15 -28.89 21.58 -8.60
N ALA A 16 -28.72 20.93 -7.45
CA ALA A 16 -27.51 20.19 -7.14
C ALA A 16 -27.34 19.06 -8.17
N GLY A 17 -26.46 19.27 -9.15
CA GLY A 17 -25.85 18.19 -9.92
C GLY A 17 -24.80 17.52 -9.06
N LEU A 18 -25.24 16.84 -7.99
CA LEU A 18 -24.44 15.87 -7.23
C LEU A 18 -24.03 14.78 -8.21
N SER A 19 -22.90 15.01 -8.88
CA SER A 19 -22.18 13.99 -9.58
C SER A 19 -21.49 13.15 -8.51
N VAL A 20 -22.28 12.36 -7.76
CA VAL A 20 -21.74 11.20 -7.05
C VAL A 20 -21.50 10.13 -8.11
N GLY A 21 -20.63 10.45 -9.07
CA GLY A 21 -19.84 9.42 -9.71
C GLY A 21 -18.97 8.89 -8.58
N GLY A 22 -19.46 7.85 -7.91
CA GLY A 22 -18.63 7.07 -7.02
C GLY A 22 -17.47 6.58 -7.86
N CYS A 23 -16.37 7.32 -7.83
CA CYS A 23 -15.08 6.80 -8.22
C CYS A 23 -14.81 5.65 -7.26
N PHE A 24 -15.27 4.45 -7.61
CA PHE A 24 -14.60 3.22 -7.23
C PHE A 24 -13.23 3.25 -7.92
N GLY A 25 -12.39 4.18 -7.48
CA GLY A 25 -11.03 4.35 -7.90
C GLY A 25 -10.21 3.20 -7.34
N THR A 26 -9.11 2.90 -8.01
CA THR A 26 -8.09 2.03 -7.44
C THR A 26 -7.69 2.59 -6.07
N PRO A 27 -7.61 1.77 -5.02
CA PRO A 27 -7.34 2.25 -3.69
C PRO A 27 -5.99 2.98 -3.67
N ASP A 28 -5.97 4.12 -3.00
CA ASP A 28 -4.74 4.85 -2.77
C ASP A 28 -3.76 4.00 -1.94
N TYR A 29 -2.48 4.35 -2.06
CA TYR A 29 -1.45 3.74 -1.25
C TYR A 29 -1.71 4.01 0.24
N GLY A 30 -2.06 2.97 0.98
CA GLY A 30 -2.34 3.05 2.42
C GLY A 30 -2.48 1.68 3.06
N PRO A 31 -2.49 1.61 4.40
CA PRO A 31 -2.65 0.36 5.12
C PRO A 31 -4.06 -0.20 4.92
N VAL A 32 -4.17 -1.53 4.85
CA VAL A 32 -5.47 -2.23 4.87
C VAL A 32 -6.24 -1.84 6.13
N GLY A 33 -7.55 -1.65 5.98
CA GLY A 33 -8.45 -1.28 7.08
C GLY A 33 -8.57 0.22 7.34
N LEU A 34 -7.73 1.06 6.70
CA LEU A 34 -7.88 2.51 6.81
C LEU A 34 -9.25 2.93 6.24
N GLY A 35 -10.08 3.57 7.08
CA GLY A 35 -11.43 3.99 6.68
C GLY A 35 -12.39 2.84 6.36
N GLY A 36 -12.09 1.61 6.79
CA GLY A 36 -12.91 0.41 6.50
C GLY A 36 -12.65 -0.22 5.13
N SER A 37 -11.64 0.24 4.39
CA SER A 37 -11.25 -0.37 3.11
C SER A 37 -10.55 -1.72 3.32
N PRO A 38 -10.97 -2.82 2.68
CA PRO A 38 -10.25 -4.08 2.71
C PRO A 38 -8.97 -4.06 1.85
N TYR A 39 -8.75 -2.97 1.11
CA TYR A 39 -7.66 -2.82 0.14
C TYR A 39 -6.55 -1.92 0.65
N GLY A 40 -5.32 -2.18 0.21
CA GLY A 40 -4.12 -1.49 0.66
C GLY A 40 -2.95 -2.46 0.87
N TYR A 41 -2.00 -2.07 1.71
CA TYR A 41 -0.91 -2.94 2.15
C TYR A 41 -1.05 -3.38 3.61
N SER A 42 -0.47 -4.52 3.93
CA SER A 42 -0.25 -4.99 5.30
C SER A 42 1.12 -5.64 5.38
N ASP A 43 1.82 -5.48 6.49
CA ASP A 43 3.13 -6.08 6.69
C ASP A 43 3.24 -6.77 8.06
N MET A 44 4.16 -7.73 8.14
CA MET A 44 4.51 -8.43 9.37
C MET A 44 6.01 -8.72 9.40
N THR A 45 6.61 -8.64 10.58
CA THR A 45 8.00 -9.06 10.77
C THR A 45 8.09 -10.58 10.74
N ILE A 46 9.10 -11.10 10.04
CA ILE A 46 9.46 -12.52 9.98
C ILE A 46 10.91 -12.70 10.41
N GLU A 47 11.38 -13.95 10.47
CA GLU A 47 12.77 -14.23 10.83
C GLU A 47 13.76 -13.59 9.84
N GLY A 48 14.45 -12.55 10.31
CA GLY A 48 15.45 -11.80 9.55
C GLY A 48 14.90 -10.81 8.52
N GLY A 49 13.58 -10.68 8.34
CA GLY A 49 13.00 -9.82 7.31
C GLY A 49 11.55 -9.42 7.57
N HIS A 50 10.86 -9.00 6.52
CA HIS A 50 9.45 -8.59 6.56
C HIS A 50 8.66 -9.27 5.46
N SER A 51 7.45 -9.75 5.78
CA SER A 51 6.44 -10.09 4.78
C SER A 51 5.58 -8.87 4.51
N ILE A 52 5.35 -8.57 3.23
CA ILE A 52 4.50 -7.48 2.75
C ILE A 52 3.46 -8.09 1.84
N ARG A 53 2.20 -7.78 2.11
CA ARG A 53 1.06 -8.13 1.27
C ARG A 53 0.36 -6.87 0.78
N VAL A 54 0.00 -6.84 -0.49
CA VAL A 54 -0.81 -5.80 -1.12
C VAL A 54 -2.06 -6.45 -1.71
N THR A 55 -3.21 -5.88 -1.38
CA THR A 55 -4.53 -6.32 -1.89
C THR A 55 -5.17 -5.16 -2.64
N LEU A 56 -5.47 -5.37 -3.92
CA LEU A 56 -6.20 -4.43 -4.76
C LEU A 56 -7.51 -5.06 -5.28
N PRO A 57 -8.57 -4.26 -5.49
CA PRO A 57 -9.82 -4.74 -6.05
C PRO A 57 -9.58 -5.40 -7.41
N GLY A 58 -10.31 -6.47 -7.72
CA GLY A 58 -10.29 -7.09 -9.05
C GLY A 58 -10.69 -6.14 -10.19
N SER A 59 -11.44 -5.06 -9.87
CA SER A 59 -11.80 -3.99 -10.80
C SER A 59 -10.65 -2.99 -11.07
N THR A 60 -9.50 -3.18 -10.46
CA THR A 60 -8.32 -2.33 -10.67
C THR A 60 -7.88 -2.39 -12.13
N ARG A 61 -7.84 -1.21 -12.78
CA ARG A 61 -7.47 -1.11 -14.20
C ARG A 61 -6.02 -1.52 -14.47
N ASP A 62 -5.12 -1.26 -13.54
CA ASP A 62 -3.72 -1.61 -13.65
C ASP A 62 -3.28 -2.55 -12.50
N PRO A 63 -3.26 -3.88 -12.72
CA PRO A 63 -2.81 -4.82 -11.71
C PRO A 63 -1.32 -4.69 -11.38
N GLN A 64 -0.52 -4.03 -12.22
CA GLN A 64 0.89 -3.76 -11.91
C GLN A 64 1.05 -2.80 -10.74
N LEU A 65 0.01 -2.04 -10.40
CA LEU A 65 0.01 -1.16 -9.24
C LEU A 65 0.27 -1.92 -7.92
N ALA A 66 -0.09 -3.22 -7.84
CA ALA A 66 0.23 -4.03 -6.68
C ALA A 66 1.75 -4.14 -6.47
N TYR A 67 2.53 -4.30 -7.55
CA TYR A 67 4.00 -4.31 -7.50
C TYR A 67 4.56 -2.95 -7.12
N VAL A 68 3.97 -1.86 -7.61
CA VAL A 68 4.37 -0.49 -7.25
C VAL A 68 4.21 -0.26 -5.76
N TYR A 69 3.03 -0.60 -5.21
CA TYR A 69 2.76 -0.45 -3.77
C TYR A 69 3.64 -1.36 -2.92
N TRP A 70 3.89 -2.59 -3.38
CA TRP A 70 4.77 -3.52 -2.69
C TRP A 70 6.21 -3.01 -2.64
N ASN A 71 6.77 -2.56 -3.77
CA ASN A 71 8.14 -2.03 -3.82
C ASN A 71 8.27 -0.77 -2.96
N ARG A 72 7.31 0.16 -3.05
CA ARG A 72 7.30 1.35 -2.21
C ARG A 72 7.30 0.99 -0.72
N ARG A 73 6.47 0.03 -0.31
CA ARG A 73 6.42 -0.40 1.09
C ARG A 73 7.72 -1.09 1.53
N ALA A 74 8.35 -1.87 0.65
CA ALA A 74 9.64 -2.51 0.92
C ALA A 74 10.75 -1.47 1.14
N GLU A 75 10.76 -0.41 0.34
CA GLU A 75 11.69 0.72 0.49
C GLU A 75 11.45 1.47 1.80
N GLU A 76 10.19 1.74 2.17
CA GLU A 76 9.84 2.39 3.44
C GLU A 76 10.30 1.57 4.65
N ILE A 77 10.07 0.25 4.64
CA ILE A 77 10.46 -0.65 5.73
C ILE A 77 11.99 -0.74 5.85
N CYS A 78 12.70 -0.83 4.73
CA CYS A 78 14.15 -0.96 4.73
C CYS A 78 14.93 0.36 4.71
N GLY A 79 14.24 1.52 4.81
CA GLY A 79 14.89 2.82 4.67
C GLY A 79 15.65 2.98 3.34
N GLY A 80 15.15 2.36 2.27
CA GLY A 80 15.76 2.33 0.94
C GLY A 80 16.87 1.28 0.73
N ALA A 81 17.38 0.62 1.77
CA ALA A 81 18.49 -0.33 1.66
C ALA A 81 17.99 -1.78 1.66
N ILE A 82 17.57 -2.29 0.50
CA ILE A 82 17.08 -3.66 0.33
C ILE A 82 18.25 -4.60 0.02
N LEU A 83 18.46 -5.61 0.87
CA LEU A 83 19.44 -6.68 0.64
C LEU A 83 18.90 -7.75 -0.31
N ARG A 84 17.66 -8.18 -0.07
CA ARG A 84 17.01 -9.26 -0.84
C ARG A 84 15.51 -9.02 -0.92
N LYS A 85 14.93 -9.34 -2.08
CA LYS A 85 13.47 -9.37 -2.28
C LYS A 85 13.04 -10.69 -2.91
N GLN A 86 11.89 -11.21 -2.50
CA GLN A 86 11.27 -12.39 -3.09
C GLN A 86 9.75 -12.17 -3.15
N ILE A 87 9.19 -12.14 -4.36
CA ILE A 87 7.77 -11.84 -4.56
C ILE A 87 7.02 -13.12 -4.95
N HIS A 88 5.91 -13.36 -4.27
CA HIS A 88 4.95 -14.42 -4.49
C HIS A 88 3.64 -13.81 -5.01
N THR A 89 3.31 -14.11 -6.27
CA THR A 89 2.09 -13.56 -6.87
C THR A 89 0.97 -14.57 -6.77
N ALA A 90 -0.17 -14.19 -6.20
CA ALA A 90 -1.41 -14.97 -6.26
C ALA A 90 -2.45 -14.14 -7.03
N GLN A 91 -2.58 -14.40 -8.33
CA GLN A 91 -3.51 -13.64 -9.18
C GLN A 91 -4.98 -14.02 -8.96
N GLN A 92 -5.25 -15.05 -8.14
CA GLN A 92 -6.59 -15.41 -7.66
C GLN A 92 -6.45 -15.97 -6.25
N GLN A 93 -7.25 -15.49 -5.31
CA GLN A 93 -7.33 -16.12 -3.99
C GLN A 93 -7.76 -17.58 -4.14
N VAL A 94 -6.86 -18.50 -3.77
CA VAL A 94 -7.24 -19.84 -3.37
C VAL A 94 -8.11 -19.67 -2.11
N TRP A 95 -9.29 -20.30 -2.09
CA TRP A 95 -10.42 -20.11 -1.16
C TRP A 95 -10.13 -20.10 0.35
N ASP A 96 -8.89 -20.27 0.79
CA ASP A 96 -8.57 -20.51 2.19
C ASP A 96 -7.28 -19.81 2.65
N TYR A 97 -7.33 -18.48 2.73
CA TYR A 97 -6.44 -17.73 3.63
C TYR A 97 -7.26 -17.19 4.80
N ASN A 98 -7.64 -18.10 5.69
CA ASN A 98 -8.21 -17.87 7.02
C ASN A 98 -7.80 -16.52 7.64
N ARG A 99 -8.67 -15.50 7.54
CA ARG A 99 -8.63 -14.15 8.17
C ARG A 99 -8.06 -12.97 7.36
N LEU A 100 -7.87 -13.06 6.05
CA LEU A 100 -7.24 -11.96 5.28
C LEU A 100 -8.21 -11.32 4.27
N HIS A 101 -8.31 -9.99 4.32
CA HIS A 101 -9.34 -9.12 3.73
C HIS A 101 -9.36 -9.02 2.19
N GLY A 102 -9.50 -10.12 1.45
CA GLY A 102 -9.71 -10.08 0.00
C GLY A 102 -10.97 -10.84 -0.42
N VAL A 103 -11.59 -10.40 -1.51
CA VAL A 103 -12.71 -11.06 -2.18
C VAL A 103 -12.17 -11.86 -3.37
N THR A 104 -12.85 -12.94 -3.76
CA THR A 104 -12.51 -13.68 -4.99
C THR A 104 -12.44 -12.74 -6.19
N GLY A 105 -11.32 -12.79 -6.92
CA GLY A 105 -11.04 -11.93 -8.08
C GLY A 105 -10.12 -10.74 -7.79
N ASP A 106 -9.79 -10.48 -6.51
CA ASP A 106 -8.84 -9.44 -6.14
C ASP A 106 -7.40 -9.79 -6.52
N TYR A 107 -6.62 -8.76 -6.81
CA TYR A 107 -5.19 -8.88 -7.04
C TYR A 107 -4.47 -8.90 -5.68
N VAL A 108 -3.84 -10.04 -5.37
CA VAL A 108 -3.04 -10.20 -4.15
C VAL A 108 -1.58 -10.41 -4.53
N LEU A 109 -0.73 -9.51 -4.06
CA LEU A 109 0.71 -9.63 -4.18
C LEU A 109 1.30 -9.77 -2.79
N GLU A 110 1.97 -10.89 -2.51
CA GLU A 110 2.71 -11.09 -1.28
C GLU A 110 4.20 -11.22 -1.59
N GLY A 111 5.05 -10.90 -0.64
CA GLY A 111 6.47 -11.08 -0.83
C GLY A 111 7.23 -10.80 0.45
N TYR A 112 8.48 -11.23 0.44
CA TYR A 112 9.41 -11.05 1.53
C TYR A 112 10.49 -10.05 1.13
N VAL A 113 10.88 -9.20 2.08
CA VAL A 113 12.01 -8.29 1.95
C VAL A 113 12.95 -8.47 3.14
N TRP A 114 14.25 -8.48 2.87
CA TRP A 114 15.31 -8.43 3.87
C TRP A 114 16.07 -7.12 3.66
N CYS A 115 16.22 -6.35 4.74
CA CYS A 115 16.92 -5.09 4.71
C CYS A 115 18.42 -5.31 4.89
N ALA A 116 19.24 -4.49 4.25
CA ALA A 116 20.67 -4.50 4.52
C ALA A 116 20.90 -3.98 5.95
N ALA A 117 21.84 -4.59 6.68
CA ALA A 117 22.33 -3.97 7.90
C ALA A 117 22.83 -2.55 7.57
N PRO A 118 22.61 -1.55 8.43
CA PRO A 118 23.14 -0.22 8.20
C PRO A 118 24.64 -0.31 7.96
N ALA A 119 25.11 0.28 6.86
CA ALA A 119 26.52 0.33 6.48
C ALA A 119 27.29 1.05 7.61
N GLY A 120 27.85 0.28 8.52
CA GLY A 120 28.37 0.78 9.79
C GLY A 120 28.41 -0.27 10.91
N ALA A 121 27.68 -1.39 10.77
CA ALA A 121 28.00 -2.59 11.52
C ALA A 121 29.28 -3.20 10.93
N GLU A 122 30.43 -2.69 11.35
CA GLU A 122 31.74 -3.29 11.10
C GLU A 122 31.64 -4.79 11.45
N PRO A 123 32.05 -5.72 10.58
CA PRO A 123 32.08 -7.12 10.95
C PRO A 123 32.98 -7.20 12.19
N ALA A 124 32.43 -7.67 13.31
CA ALA A 124 33.23 -7.95 14.49
C ALA A 124 34.36 -8.90 14.01
N LEU A 125 35.56 -8.35 13.86
CA LEU A 125 36.73 -9.08 13.46
C LEU A 125 36.86 -10.22 14.47
N ALA A 126 36.61 -11.44 14.01
CA ALA A 126 36.92 -12.62 14.79
C ALA A 126 38.41 -12.53 15.13
N VAL A 127 38.71 -12.31 16.40
CA VAL A 127 40.07 -12.33 16.93
C VAL A 127 40.66 -13.69 16.55
N PRO A 128 41.80 -13.74 15.83
CA PRO A 128 42.42 -15.02 15.51
C PRO A 128 42.82 -15.70 16.82
N ALA A 129 42.40 -16.95 16.99
CA ALA A 129 42.86 -17.78 18.10
C ALA A 129 44.40 -17.91 18.01
N PRO A 130 45.12 -17.79 19.15
CA PRO A 130 46.57 -17.91 19.15
C PRO A 130 46.99 -19.31 18.67
N ALA A 131 48.03 -19.36 17.84
CA ALA A 131 48.62 -20.61 17.37
C ALA A 131 49.13 -21.42 18.56
N ALA A 132 48.63 -22.65 18.70
CA ALA A 132 49.20 -23.63 19.61
C ALA A 132 50.54 -24.12 19.06
N SER A 133 51.55 -24.13 19.92
CA SER A 133 52.94 -24.55 19.67
C SER A 133 53.09 -26.06 19.50
#